data_AF-A0A839E7N3-F1
#
_entry.id   AF-A0A839E7N3-F1
#
_cell.length_a   1.000
_cell.length_b   1.000
_cell.length_c   1.000
_cell.angle_alpha   90.00
_cell.angle_beta   90.00
_cell.angle_gamma   90.00
#
_symmetry.space_group_name_H-M   'P 1'
#
loop_
_entity.id
_entity.type
_entity.pdbx_description
1 polymer ?
#
loop_
_entity_poly.entity_id
_entity_poly.type
_entity_poly.pdbx_seq_one_letter_code
_entity_poly.pdbx_strand_id
1 'polypeptide(L)'
;MHTPLTAHPDPLAAQLAAQASELRHRELVVIAVAEQVESVMALVRTTAHDDEWRGPAARAYARAVENRLSGLIDARRSLDTAGQALAWARTQAENRAATAAAGG
;
A
#
# COMPACT_ATOMS: atom_id res chain seq x y z
N MET A 1 6.77 -19.81 -47.97
CA MET A 1 6.74 -19.94 -46.50
C MET A 1 7.11 -18.58 -45.92
N HIS A 2 6.14 -17.83 -45.40
CA HIS A 2 6.42 -16.54 -44.75
C HIS A 2 6.82 -16.81 -43.31
N THR A 3 8.08 -16.53 -42.98
CA THR A 3 8.56 -16.48 -41.60
C THR A 3 7.82 -15.35 -40.90
N PRO A 4 7.11 -15.59 -39.78
CA PRO A 4 6.51 -14.49 -39.04
C PRO A 4 7.65 -13.64 -38.48
N LEU A 5 7.67 -12.34 -38.79
CA LEU A 5 8.50 -11.39 -38.07
C LEU A 5 8.08 -11.50 -36.60
N THR A 6 8.92 -12.14 -35.79
CA THR A 6 8.84 -12.02 -34.34
C THR A 6 9.06 -10.54 -34.03
N ALA A 7 7.97 -9.81 -33.77
CA ALA A 7 8.01 -8.46 -33.27
C ALA A 7 8.92 -8.48 -32.04
N HIS A 8 10.14 -7.95 -32.18
CA HIS A 8 11.03 -7.78 -31.06
C HIS A 8 10.39 -6.70 -30.20
N PRO A 9 9.92 -7.01 -28.98
CA PRO A 9 9.29 -6.00 -28.15
C PRO A 9 10.30 -4.88 -27.92
N ASP A 10 9.87 -3.63 -28.14
CA ASP A 10 10.70 -2.46 -27.90
C ASP A 10 11.27 -2.58 -26.46
N PRO A 11 12.61 -2.62 -26.30
CA PRO A 11 13.23 -2.81 -24.99
C PRO A 11 12.82 -1.71 -23.99
N LEU A 12 12.49 -0.50 -24.48
CA LEU A 12 11.98 0.58 -23.64
C LEU A 12 10.56 0.28 -23.15
N ALA A 13 9.67 -0.19 -24.03
CA ALA A 13 8.31 -0.56 -23.66
C ALA A 13 8.29 -1.74 -22.65
N ALA A 14 9.17 -2.73 -22.84
CA ALA A 14 9.34 -3.84 -21.91
C ALA A 14 9.83 -3.38 -20.52
N GLN A 15 10.79 -2.45 -20.49
CA GLN A 15 11.31 -1.89 -19.24
C GLN A 15 10.25 -1.09 -18.48
N LEU A 16 9.44 -0.30 -19.18
CA LEU A 16 8.35 0.49 -18.59
C LEU A 16 7.21 -0.40 -18.07
N ALA A 17 6.88 -1.48 -18.79
CA ALA A 17 5.91 -2.47 -18.33
C ALA A 17 6.38 -3.20 -17.06
N ALA A 18 7.67 -3.56 -16.98
CA ALA A 18 8.27 -4.13 -15.77
C ALA A 18 8.22 -3.13 -14.60
N GLN A 19 8.47 -1.85 -14.84
CA GLN A 19 8.36 -0.79 -13.83
C GLN A 19 6.92 -0.66 -13.31
N ALA A 20 5.91 -0.71 -14.18
CA ALA A 20 4.51 -0.67 -13.78
C ALA A 20 4.11 -1.89 -12.92
N SER A 21 4.59 -3.09 -13.29
CA SER A 21 4.37 -4.32 -12.51
C SER A 21 4.98 -4.24 -11.11
N GLU A 22 6.19 -3.68 -10.98
CA GLU A 22 6.84 -3.47 -9.69
C GLU A 22 6.07 -2.45 -8.83
N LEU A 23 5.60 -1.35 -9.42
CA LEU A 23 4.79 -0.36 -8.71
C LEU A 23 3.47 -0.97 -8.22
N ARG A 24 2.83 -1.83 -9.02
CA ARG A 24 1.64 -2.58 -8.63
C ARG A 24 1.93 -3.53 -7.47
N HIS A 25 3.07 -4.23 -7.49
CA HIS A 25 3.46 -5.11 -6.40
C HIS A 25 3.60 -4.32 -5.08
N ARG A 26 4.27 -3.17 -5.11
CA ARG A 26 4.42 -2.29 -3.94
C ARG A 26 3.09 -1.75 -3.44
N GLU A 27 2.18 -1.38 -4.35
CA GLU A 27 0.83 -0.94 -4.02
C GLU A 27 0.08 -2.02 -3.22
N LEU A 28 0.14 -3.28 -3.68
CA LEU A 28 -0.48 -4.41 -2.98
C LEU A 28 0.13 -4.67 -1.60
N VAL A 29 1.45 -4.53 -1.46
CA VAL A 29 2.12 -4.65 -0.15
C VAL A 29 1.64 -3.57 0.81
N VAL A 30 1.53 -2.31 0.36
CA VAL A 30 1.05 -1.21 1.20
C VAL A 30 -0.40 -1.45 1.65
N ILE A 31 -1.27 -1.93 0.74
CA ILE A 31 -2.66 -2.28 1.08
C ILE A 31 -2.69 -3.37 2.15
N ALA A 32 -1.92 -4.45 1.97
CA ALA A 32 -1.88 -5.55 2.92
C ALA A 32 -1.38 -5.11 4.31
N VAL A 33 -0.35 -4.27 4.36
CA VAL A 33 0.15 -3.70 5.63
C VAL A 33 -0.91 -2.80 6.27
N ALA A 34 -1.63 -2.02 5.48
CA ALA A 34 -2.68 -1.15 5.99
C ALA A 34 -3.85 -1.97 6.60
N GLU A 35 -4.21 -3.11 6.00
CA GLU A 35 -5.20 -4.05 6.56
C GLU A 35 -4.71 -4.67 7.88
N GLN A 36 -3.43 -5.02 7.99
CA GLN A 36 -2.86 -5.50 9.26
C GLN A 36 -2.92 -4.43 10.36
N VAL A 37 -2.63 -3.17 10.03
CA VAL A 37 -2.76 -2.05 10.98
C VAL A 37 -4.20 -1.91 11.47
N GLU A 38 -5.19 -2.04 10.59
CA GLU A 38 -6.61 -2.01 10.98
C GLU A 38 -6.96 -3.18 11.92
N SER A 39 -6.48 -4.39 11.63
CA SER A 39 -6.67 -5.56 12.50
C SER A 39 -6.07 -5.34 13.91
N VAL A 40 -4.87 -4.76 13.99
CA VAL A 40 -4.24 -4.44 15.28
C VAL A 40 -5.04 -3.36 16.03
N MET A 41 -5.55 -2.33 15.34
CA MET A 41 -6.41 -1.32 15.97
C MET A 41 -7.68 -1.95 16.54
N ALA A 42 -8.33 -2.86 15.80
CA ALA A 42 -9.50 -3.59 16.27
C ALA A 42 -9.18 -4.41 17.53
N LEU A 43 -8.08 -5.16 17.53
CA LEU A 43 -7.63 -5.93 18.69
C LEU A 43 -7.41 -5.04 19.92
N VAL A 44 -6.67 -3.94 19.75
CA VAL A 44 -6.40 -2.98 20.84
C VAL A 44 -7.71 -2.41 21.42
N ARG A 45 -8.69 -2.07 20.56
CA ARG A 45 -10.00 -1.60 21.02
C ARG A 45 -10.76 -2.67 21.79
N THR A 46 -10.76 -3.91 21.33
CA THR A 46 -11.45 -5.02 22.02
C THR A 46 -10.81 -5.31 23.37
N THR A 47 -9.48 -5.45 23.44
CA THR A 47 -8.77 -5.71 24.69
C THR A 47 -8.99 -4.59 25.71
N ALA A 48 -9.06 -3.33 25.27
CA ALA A 48 -9.34 -2.21 26.17
C ALA A 48 -10.80 -2.15 26.65
N HIS A 49 -11.74 -2.78 25.93
CA HIS A 49 -13.16 -2.80 26.28
C HIS A 49 -13.51 -3.90 27.29
N ASP A 50 -12.83 -5.05 27.22
CA ASP A 50 -13.09 -6.22 28.09
C ASP A 50 -12.65 -6.01 29.56
N ASP A 51 -12.07 -4.86 29.85
CA ASP A 51 -11.18 -4.68 30.96
C ASP A 51 -11.73 -3.53 31.84
N GLU A 52 -12.48 -3.89 32.90
CA GLU A 52 -13.07 -2.95 33.86
C GLU A 52 -12.02 -2.44 34.88
N TRP A 53 -10.99 -1.72 34.42
CA TRP A 53 -9.94 -1.24 35.32
C TRP A 53 -10.39 -0.01 36.10
N ARG A 54 -10.16 0.00 37.42
CA ARG A 54 -10.39 1.16 38.31
C ARG A 54 -9.08 1.67 38.90
N GLY A 55 -9.01 2.97 39.18
CA GLY A 55 -7.89 3.61 39.88
C GLY A 55 -6.81 4.23 39.00
N PRO A 56 -5.68 4.68 39.58
CA PRO A 56 -4.62 5.39 38.85
C PRO A 56 -3.93 4.55 37.76
N ALA A 57 -3.71 3.26 38.00
CA ALA A 57 -3.11 2.34 37.03
C ALA A 57 -3.99 2.15 35.79
N ALA A 58 -5.31 2.03 36.00
CA ALA A 58 -6.31 1.97 34.94
C ALA A 58 -6.24 3.19 34.00
N ARG A 59 -6.15 4.39 34.57
CA ARG A 59 -6.05 5.64 33.80
C ARG A 59 -4.75 5.74 33.02
N ALA A 60 -3.64 5.25 33.60
CA ALA A 60 -2.36 5.21 32.91
C ALA A 60 -2.39 4.24 31.72
N TYR A 61 -3.01 3.07 31.90
CA TYR A 61 -3.23 2.09 30.84
C TYR A 61 -4.13 2.64 29.73
N ALA A 62 -5.27 3.24 30.07
CA ALA A 62 -6.19 3.84 29.10
C ALA A 62 -5.49 4.90 28.22
N ARG A 63 -4.69 5.79 28.82
CA ARG A 63 -3.87 6.76 28.07
C ARG A 63 -2.84 6.09 27.16
N ALA A 64 -2.21 5.01 27.61
CA ALA A 64 -1.26 4.27 26.77
C ALA A 64 -1.95 3.62 25.56
N VAL A 65 -3.16 3.08 25.76
CA VAL A 65 -4.00 2.53 24.69
C VAL A 65 -4.42 3.62 23.70
N GLU A 66 -4.92 4.76 24.19
CA GLU A 66 -5.31 5.91 23.36
C GLU A 66 -4.13 6.41 22.50
N ASN A 67 -2.95 6.57 23.10
CA ASN A 67 -1.74 6.96 22.39
C ASN A 67 -1.34 5.94 21.31
N ARG A 68 -1.45 4.64 21.63
CA ARG A 68 -1.15 3.57 20.68
C ARG A 68 -2.14 3.57 19.51
N LEU A 69 -3.44 3.74 19.78
CA LEU A 69 -4.46 3.86 18.74
C LEU A 69 -4.22 5.09 17.86
N SER A 70 -3.89 6.23 18.46
CA SER A 70 -3.55 7.45 17.71
C SER A 70 -2.37 7.20 16.75
N GLY A 71 -1.30 6.57 17.22
CA GLY A 71 -0.15 6.25 16.38
C GLY A 71 -0.47 5.27 15.24
N LEU A 72 -1.37 4.31 15.48
CA LEU A 72 -1.82 3.38 14.44
C LEU A 72 -2.71 4.07 13.39
N ILE A 73 -3.55 5.01 13.80
CA ILE A 73 -4.35 5.84 12.88
C ILE A 73 -3.44 6.67 11.98
N ASP A 74 -2.40 7.29 12.54
CA ASP A 74 -1.43 8.06 11.77
C ASP A 74 -0.66 7.18 10.79
N ALA A 75 -0.23 6.00 11.23
CA ALA A 75 0.41 5.00 10.36
C ALA A 75 -0.51 4.57 9.21
N ARG A 76 -1.79 4.30 9.50
CA ARG A 76 -2.80 3.96 8.50
C ARG A 76 -2.95 5.06 7.46
N ARG A 77 -3.09 6.32 7.89
CA ARG A 77 -3.20 7.48 6.99
C ARG A 77 -1.95 7.64 6.11
N SER A 78 -0.77 7.40 6.66
CA SER A 78 0.49 7.44 5.91
C SER A 78 0.53 6.35 4.83
N LEU A 79 0.09 5.13 5.15
CA LEU A 79 -0.01 4.03 4.20
C LEU A 79 -1.04 4.31 3.10
N ASP A 80 -2.21 4.87 3.42
CA ASP A 80 -3.22 5.25 2.42
C ASP A 80 -2.65 6.30 1.44
N THR A 81 -1.89 7.27 1.94
CA THR A 81 -1.22 8.28 1.11
C THR A 81 -0.15 7.65 0.21
N ALA A 82 0.67 6.74 0.75
CA ALA A 82 1.68 6.02 -0.01
C ALA A 82 1.04 5.14 -1.11
N GLY A 83 -0.08 4.48 -0.81
CA GLY A 83 -0.85 3.69 -1.77
C GLY A 83 -1.35 4.54 -2.94
N GLN A 84 -1.93 5.72 -2.65
CA GLN A 84 -2.37 6.66 -3.69
C GLN A 84 -1.21 7.15 -4.58
N ALA A 85 -0.06 7.46 -3.97
CA ALA A 85 1.13 7.88 -4.72
C ALA A 85 1.67 6.76 -5.63
N LEU A 86 1.68 5.52 -5.15
CA LEU A 86 2.07 4.35 -5.94
C LEU A 86 1.11 4.08 -7.09
N ALA A 87 -0.21 4.15 -6.85
CA ALA A 87 -1.22 3.98 -7.89
C ALA A 87 -1.09 5.06 -8.99
N TRP A 88 -0.83 6.31 -8.60
CA TRP A 88 -0.58 7.40 -9.54
C TRP A 88 0.71 7.17 -10.35
N ALA A 89 1.81 6.79 -9.68
CA ALA A 89 3.07 6.48 -10.35
C ALA A 89 2.95 5.30 -11.33
N ARG A 90 2.18 4.27 -10.96
CA ARG A 90 1.86 3.12 -11.82
C ARG A 90 1.13 3.58 -13.07
N THR A 91 0.08 4.38 -12.92
CA THR A 91 -0.69 4.92 -14.05
C THR A 91 0.20 5.72 -15.01
N GLN A 92 1.15 6.51 -14.48
CA GLN A 92 2.12 7.21 -15.32
C GLN A 92 3.10 6.28 -16.05
N ALA A 93 3.56 5.21 -15.39
CA ALA A 93 4.43 4.21 -16.01
C ALA A 93 3.70 3.47 -17.15
N GLU A 94 2.43 3.09 -16.93
CA GLU A 94 1.56 2.45 -17.93
C GLU A 94 1.33 3.37 -19.14
N ASN A 95 1.04 4.66 -18.91
CA ASN A 95 0.88 5.63 -19.99
C ASN A 95 2.17 5.79 -20.81
N ARG A 96 3.34 5.84 -20.15
CA ARG A 96 4.64 5.90 -20.83
C ARG A 96 4.90 4.64 -21.67
N ALA A 97 4.57 3.45 -21.14
CA ALA A 97 4.72 2.19 -21.85
C ALA A 97 3.82 2.14 -23.10
N ALA A 98 2.57 2.59 -22.98
CA ALA A 98 1.63 2.66 -24.10
C ALA A 98 2.10 3.61 -25.20
N THR A 99 2.60 4.80 -24.84
CA THR A 99 3.15 5.76 -25.80
C THR A 99 4.40 5.21 -26.50
N ALA A 100 5.31 4.57 -25.77
CA ALA A 100 6.50 3.94 -26.36
C ALA A 100 6.13 2.85 -27.35
N ALA A 101 5.17 1.98 -27.00
CA ALA A 101 4.69 0.91 -27.88
C ALA A 101 3.95 1.40 -29.15
N ALA A 102 3.40 2.62 -29.13
CA ALA A 102 2.68 3.21 -30.27
C ALA A 102 3.59 4.02 -31.22
N GLY A 103 4.79 4.41 -30.78
CA GLY A 103 5.76 5.22 -31.53
C GLY A 103 6.93 4.44 -32.14
N GLY A 104 6.98 3.12 -31.92
CA GLY A 104 8.01 2.20 -32.43
C GLY A 104 7.61 1.49 -33.72
#